data_AF-X0T296-F1
#
_entry.id   AF-X0T296-F1
#
_cell.length_a   1.000
_cell.length_b   1.000
_cell.length_c   1.000
_cell.angle_alpha   90.00
_cell.angle_beta   90.00
_cell.angle_gamma   90.00
#
_symmetry.space_group_name_H-M   'P 1'
#
loop_
_entity.id
_entity.type
_entity.pdbx_description
1 polymer ?
#
loop_
_entity_poly.entity_id
_entity_poly.type
_entity_poly.pdbx_seq_one_letter_code
_entity_poly.pdbx_strand_id
1 'polypeptide(L)'
;MWLPKKAFAQQISQDTAIAFILQSASLLGGIPIEGGPATKVVLDAYFSKSPFLNPMIKKGIGIISRLRNDAVGFEDPVYSGKGHPPKHGKKWKLANLLSECVPKPVEVQAYGKAG
;
A
#
# COMPACT_ATOMS: atom_id res chain seq x y z
N MET A 1 6.56 3.93 24.94
CA MET A 1 5.21 3.93 24.33
C MET A 1 4.79 2.48 24.15
N TRP A 2 3.90 1.97 25.02
CA TRP A 2 3.47 0.57 24.98
C TRP A 2 2.32 0.41 23.99
N LEU A 3 2.52 -0.37 22.93
CA LEU A 3 1.41 -0.78 22.05
C LEU A 3 0.61 -1.88 22.76
N PRO A 4 -0.73 -1.87 22.69
CA PRO A 4 -1.53 -2.96 23.23
C PRO A 4 -1.14 -4.29 22.56
N LYS A 5 -1.10 -5.40 23.31
CA LYS A 5 -0.58 -6.71 22.86
C LYS A 5 -1.10 -7.15 21.47
N LYS A 6 -2.37 -6.84 21.16
CA LYS A 6 -2.99 -7.10 19.85
C LYS A 6 -2.37 -6.26 18.72
N ALA A 7 -2.13 -4.97 18.95
CA ALA A 7 -1.51 -4.10 17.95
C ALA A 7 -0.05 -4.49 17.67
N PHE A 8 0.69 -4.92 18.71
CA PHE A 8 2.05 -5.39 18.55
C PHE A 8 2.14 -6.68 17.72
N ALA A 9 1.27 -7.66 17.98
CA ALA A 9 1.21 -8.89 17.19
C ALA A 9 0.81 -8.62 15.72
N GLN A 10 -0.12 -7.69 15.48
CA GLN A 10 -0.48 -7.28 14.12
C GLN A 10 0.69 -6.64 13.38
N GLN A 11 1.47 -5.80 14.06
CA GLN A 11 2.64 -5.16 13.47
C GLN A 11 3.72 -6.19 13.08
N ILE A 12 4.05 -7.12 13.97
CA ILE A 12 4.97 -8.23 13.67
C ILE A 12 4.50 -9.02 12.45
N SER A 13 3.20 -9.33 12.36
CA SER A 13 2.64 -10.04 11.22
C SER A 13 2.80 -9.28 9.90
N GLN A 14 2.64 -7.95 9.91
CA GLN A 14 2.86 -7.11 8.73
C GLN A 14 4.33 -7.03 8.35
N ASP A 15 5.23 -6.89 9.32
CA ASP A 15 6.67 -6.80 9.10
C ASP A 15 7.23 -8.10 8.50
N THR A 16 6.78 -9.26 8.99
CA THR A 16 7.16 -10.57 8.43
C THR A 16 6.68 -10.73 6.99
N ALA A 17 5.45 -10.31 6.69
CA ALA A 17 4.93 -10.36 5.33
C ALA A 17 5.72 -9.45 4.38
N ILE A 18 6.10 -8.25 4.83
CA ILE A 18 6.97 -7.33 4.08
C ILE A 18 8.30 -8.01 3.77
N ALA A 19 8.97 -8.57 4.78
CA ALA A 19 10.27 -9.23 4.60
C ALA A 19 10.20 -10.39 3.61
N PHE A 20 9.16 -11.23 3.73
CA PHE A 20 8.93 -12.35 2.83
C PHE A 20 8.71 -11.91 1.37
N ILE A 21 7.90 -10.87 1.15
CA ILE A 21 7.64 -10.34 -0.19
C ILE A 21 8.92 -9.76 -0.79
N LEU A 22 9.71 -9.01 -0.02
CA LEU A 22 10.96 -8.43 -0.50
C LEU A 22 11.99 -9.50 -0.87
N GLN A 23 12.11 -10.56 -0.04
CA GLN A 23 12.99 -11.68 -0.34
C GLN A 23 12.53 -12.44 -1.59
N SER A 24 11.23 -12.71 -1.71
CA SER A 24 10.65 -13.39 -2.87
C SER A 24 10.82 -12.56 -4.14
N ALA A 25 10.57 -11.25 -4.08
CA ALA A 25 10.77 -10.34 -5.19
C ALA A 25 12.24 -10.29 -5.64
N SER A 26 13.18 -10.27 -4.69
CA SER A 26 14.62 -10.36 -5.00
C SER A 26 14.98 -11.67 -5.70
N LEU A 27 14.49 -12.82 -5.19
CA LEU A 27 14.74 -14.13 -5.80
C LEU A 27 14.17 -14.26 -7.21
N LEU A 28 13.02 -13.63 -7.48
CA LEU A 28 12.37 -13.63 -8.80
C LEU A 28 12.95 -12.57 -9.75
N GLY A 29 14.00 -11.85 -9.31
CA GLY A 29 14.65 -10.77 -10.08
C GLY A 29 13.80 -9.51 -10.20
N GLY A 30 12.70 -9.39 -9.45
CA GLY A 30 11.62 -8.42 -9.66
C GLY A 30 11.51 -7.31 -8.61
N ILE A 31 12.61 -6.65 -8.27
CA ILE A 31 12.56 -5.32 -7.64
C ILE A 31 12.82 -4.30 -8.77
N PRO A 32 11.79 -3.57 -9.25
CA PRO A 32 11.90 -2.78 -10.49
C PRO A 32 12.91 -1.63 -10.43
N ILE A 33 13.44 -1.32 -9.25
CA ILE A 33 14.52 -0.35 -9.05
C ILE A 33 15.84 -0.82 -9.72
N GLU A 34 15.98 -2.12 -10.02
CA GLU A 34 17.17 -2.72 -10.65
C GLU A 34 16.94 -3.24 -12.09
N GLY A 35 15.87 -2.81 -12.76
CA GLY A 35 15.56 -3.23 -14.14
C GLY A 35 14.90 -4.61 -14.25
N GLY A 36 14.48 -5.18 -13.13
CA GLY A 36 13.73 -6.43 -13.03
C GLY A 36 12.25 -6.34 -13.45
N PRO A 37 11.57 -7.48 -13.71
CA PRO A 37 10.13 -7.49 -13.96
C PRO A 37 9.36 -6.87 -12.79
N ALA A 38 8.33 -6.06 -13.10
CA ALA A 38 7.50 -5.43 -12.09
C ALA A 38 6.74 -6.50 -11.26
N THR A 39 7.19 -6.76 -10.04
CA THR A 39 6.48 -7.68 -9.13
C THR A 39 5.15 -7.09 -8.72
N LYS A 40 4.09 -7.88 -8.85
CA LYS A 40 2.76 -7.57 -8.35
C LYS A 40 2.35 -8.63 -7.32
N VAL A 41 1.81 -8.19 -6.19
CA VAL A 41 1.34 -9.07 -5.11
C VAL A 41 -0.16 -8.89 -4.91
N VAL A 42 -0.86 -10.00 -4.83
CA VAL A 42 -2.29 -10.03 -4.47
C VAL A 42 -2.40 -10.26 -2.96
N LEU A 43 -3.14 -9.39 -2.28
CA LEU A 43 -3.25 -9.40 -0.82
C LEU A 43 -4.69 -9.24 -0.38
N ASP A 44 -4.98 -9.69 0.84
CA ASP A 44 -6.26 -9.45 1.48
C ASP A 44 -6.34 -8.03 2.09
N ALA A 45 -7.57 -7.56 2.33
CA ALA A 45 -7.88 -6.26 2.92
C ALA A 45 -7.21 -6.01 4.28
N TYR A 46 -6.84 -7.08 5.00
CA TYR A 46 -6.08 -6.99 6.24
C TYR A 46 -4.75 -6.23 6.07
N PHE A 47 -4.09 -6.38 4.92
CA PHE A 47 -2.81 -5.72 4.60
C PHE A 47 -2.97 -4.33 3.99
N SER A 48 -4.19 -3.86 3.75
CA SER A 48 -4.50 -2.57 3.13
C SER A 48 -4.37 -1.39 4.11
N LYS A 49 -3.24 -1.30 4.81
CA LYS A 49 -2.90 -0.20 5.74
C LYS A 49 -1.60 0.48 5.32
N SER A 50 -1.52 1.78 5.56
CA SER A 50 -0.37 2.63 5.23
C SER A 50 1.01 2.05 5.65
N PRO A 51 1.20 1.50 6.88
CA PRO A 51 2.48 0.91 7.27
C PRO A 51 2.95 -0.25 6.39
N PHE A 52 2.02 -0.99 5.78
CA PHE A 52 2.31 -2.09 4.88
C PHE A 52 2.42 -1.64 3.41
N LEU A 53 1.50 -0.78 2.96
CA LEU A 53 1.44 -0.33 1.57
C LEU A 53 2.62 0.58 1.20
N ASN A 54 3.00 1.51 2.08
CA ASN A 54 4.02 2.52 1.75
C ASN A 54 5.41 1.91 1.49
N PRO A 55 5.92 0.95 2.28
CA PRO A 55 7.17 0.27 1.97
C PRO A 55 7.15 -0.43 0.60
N MET A 56 6.04 -1.08 0.25
CA MET A 56 5.88 -1.77 -1.03
C MET A 56 5.91 -0.80 -2.21
N ILE A 57 5.14 0.29 -2.13
CA ILE A 57 5.11 1.35 -3.15
C ILE A 57 6.50 1.97 -3.33
N LYS A 58 7.19 2.28 -2.23
CA LYS A 58 8.58 2.81 -2.27
C LYS A 58 9.56 1.86 -2.93
N LYS A 59 9.30 0.55 -2.88
CA LYS A 59 10.11 -0.48 -3.53
C LYS A 59 9.66 -0.78 -4.97
N GLY A 60 8.68 -0.04 -5.47
CA GLY A 60 8.10 -0.21 -6.80
C GLY A 60 7.28 -1.49 -6.96
N ILE A 61 6.89 -2.14 -5.86
CA ILE A 61 6.09 -3.36 -5.88
C ILE A 61 4.62 -2.97 -6.08
N GLY A 62 4.01 -3.51 -7.13
CA GLY A 62 2.58 -3.32 -7.39
C GLY A 62 1.72 -4.13 -6.41
N ILE A 63 0.67 -3.52 -5.87
CA ILE A 63 -0.23 -4.19 -4.93
C ILE A 63 -1.63 -4.25 -5.52
N ILE A 64 -2.21 -5.44 -5.52
CA ILE A 64 -3.61 -5.68 -5.86
C ILE A 64 -4.28 -6.17 -4.58
N SER A 65 -5.16 -5.36 -4.00
CA SER A 65 -5.84 -5.71 -2.76
C SER A 65 -7.23 -5.11 -2.71
N ARG A 66 -8.08 -5.70 -1.88
CA ARG A 66 -9.33 -5.06 -1.46
C ARG A 66 -9.01 -3.91 -0.50
N LEU A 67 -9.55 -2.74 -0.74
CA LEU A 67 -9.46 -1.64 0.23
C LEU A 67 -10.50 -1.84 1.34
N ARG A 68 -10.12 -1.50 2.57
CA ARG A 68 -11.03 -1.53 3.72
C ARG A 68 -11.93 -0.29 3.67
N ASN A 69 -13.18 -0.41 4.07
CA ASN A 69 -14.15 0.69 3.98
C ASN A 69 -13.74 1.94 4.81
N ASP A 70 -13.02 1.73 5.91
CA ASP A 70 -12.51 2.79 6.77
C ASP A 70 -11.05 3.17 6.45
N ALA A 71 -10.53 2.77 5.28
CA ALA A 71 -9.20 3.17 4.85
C ALA A 71 -9.17 4.67 4.52
N VAL A 72 -8.10 5.32 4.97
CA VAL A 72 -7.89 6.76 4.84
C VAL A 72 -6.53 7.03 4.21
N GLY A 73 -6.52 7.87 3.18
CA GLY A 73 -5.31 8.48 2.63
C GLY A 73 -5.18 9.94 3.08
N PHE A 74 -3.97 10.48 3.02
CA PHE A 74 -3.72 11.91 3.20
C PHE A 74 -2.90 12.42 2.03
N GLU A 75 -3.22 13.62 1.56
CA GLU A 75 -2.33 14.38 0.68
C GLU A 75 -1.07 14.82 1.42
N ASP A 76 -0.06 15.19 0.64
CA ASP A 76 1.10 15.88 1.16
C ASP A 76 0.70 17.22 1.79
N PRO A 77 1.22 17.54 2.98
CA PRO A 77 0.91 18.80 3.64
C PRO A 77 1.47 19.99 2.84
N VAL A 78 0.61 20.93 2.48
CA VAL A 78 1.04 22.24 1.95
C VAL A 78 1.31 23.17 3.13
N TYR A 79 2.53 23.71 3.23
CA TYR A 79 2.95 24.57 4.33
C TYR A 79 3.58 25.87 3.82
N SER A 80 3.03 27.01 4.23
CA SER A 80 3.45 28.34 3.75
C SER A 80 3.62 29.39 4.86
N GLY A 81 3.96 28.98 6.11
CA GLY A 81 3.95 29.88 7.27
C GLY A 81 5.11 29.74 8.26
N LYS A 82 4.95 30.35 9.46
CA LYS A 82 5.80 30.16 10.65
C LYS A 82 5.06 29.27 11.67
N GLY A 83 5.76 28.30 12.27
CA GLY A 83 5.17 27.29 13.15
C GLY A 83 5.65 25.87 12.83
N HIS A 84 5.02 24.86 13.44
CA HIS A 84 5.29 23.46 13.13
C HIS A 84 4.53 23.05 11.86
N PRO A 85 5.21 22.48 10.84
CA PRO A 85 4.54 22.00 9.65
C PRO A 85 3.48 20.93 10.00
N PRO A 86 2.30 20.97 9.36
CA PRO A 86 1.30 19.93 9.55
C PRO A 86 1.85 18.59 9.05
N LYS A 87 1.55 17.51 9.78
CA LYS A 87 2.00 16.16 9.40
C LYS A 87 1.29 15.59 8.19
N HIS A 88 0.08 16.07 7.90
CA HIS A 88 -0.81 15.55 6.86
C HIS A 88 -1.56 16.69 6.19
N GLY A 89 -1.75 16.59 4.87
CA GLY A 89 -2.63 17.47 4.10
C GLY A 89 -4.09 17.04 4.17
N LYS A 90 -4.84 17.22 3.08
CA LYS A 90 -6.25 16.84 2.98
C LYS A 90 -6.44 15.34 3.26
N LYS A 91 -7.44 15.02 4.08
CA LYS A 91 -7.85 13.65 4.37
C LYS A 91 -8.79 13.12 3.29
N TRP A 92 -8.49 11.95 2.75
CA TRP A 92 -9.29 11.24 1.76
C TRP A 92 -9.84 9.94 2.34
N LYS A 93 -11.16 9.73 2.26
CA LYS A 93 -11.75 8.40 2.52
C LYS A 93 -11.66 7.58 1.24
N LEU A 94 -10.92 6.47 1.29
CA LEU A 94 -10.70 5.64 0.11
C LEU A 94 -12.00 5.01 -0.43
N ALA A 95 -13.02 4.84 0.42
CA ALA A 95 -14.36 4.44 0.00
C ALA A 95 -15.01 5.44 -0.99
N ASN A 96 -14.67 6.73 -0.90
CA ASN A 96 -15.20 7.77 -1.78
C ASN A 96 -14.36 7.97 -3.04
N LEU A 97 -13.23 7.27 -3.17
CA LEU A 97 -12.28 7.54 -4.25
C LEU A 97 -12.91 7.31 -5.63
N LEU A 98 -13.84 6.35 -5.74
CA LEU A 98 -14.55 6.06 -6.98
C LEU A 98 -15.57 7.15 -7.38
N SER A 99 -16.08 7.92 -6.42
CA SER A 99 -16.97 9.05 -6.70
C SER A 99 -16.21 10.36 -6.87
N GLU A 100 -15.04 10.48 -6.21
CA GLU A 100 -14.21 11.69 -6.22
C GLU A 100 -13.15 11.68 -7.34
N CYS A 101 -12.85 10.53 -7.94
CA CYS A 101 -11.94 10.38 -9.07
C CYS A 101 -12.61 9.60 -10.19
N VAL A 102 -12.38 10.01 -11.45
CA VAL A 102 -12.84 9.26 -12.62
C VAL A 102 -12.00 7.99 -12.74
N PRO A 103 -12.58 6.79 -12.58
CA PRO A 103 -11.85 5.54 -12.74
C PRO A 103 -11.35 5.41 -14.18
N LYS A 104 -10.08 5.07 -14.35
CA LYS A 104 -9.54 4.75 -15.68
C LYS A 104 -9.56 3.23 -15.87
N PRO A 105 -10.21 2.72 -16.92
CA PRO A 105 -10.11 1.30 -17.24
C PRO A 105 -8.66 0.97 -17.58
N VAL A 106 -8.19 -0.19 -17.12
CA VAL A 106 -6.86 -0.70 -17.42
C VAL A 106 -7.03 -2.12 -17.95
N GLU A 107 -6.46 -2.38 -19.12
CA GLU A 107 -6.36 -3.74 -19.64
C GLU A 107 -5.27 -4.49 -18.89
N VAL A 108 -5.64 -5.64 -18.34
CA VAL A 108 -4.71 -6.53 -17.66
C VAL A 108 -4.84 -7.92 -18.27
N GLN A 109 -3.70 -8.53 -18.62
CA GLN A 109 -3.67 -9.97 -18.86
C GLN A 109 -3.76 -10.67 -17.50
N ALA A 110 -4.97 -11.02 -17.10
CA ALA A 110 -5.21 -11.86 -15.94
C ALA A 110 -5.02 -13.33 -16.34
N TYR A 111 -4.15 -14.04 -15.65
CA TYR A 111 -4.02 -15.49 -15.80
C TYR A 111 -5.11 -16.18 -14.98
N GLY A 112 -5.95 -16.98 -15.64
CA GLY A 112 -7.03 -17.72 -15.00
C GLY A 112 -8.07 -18.18 -16.02
N LYS A 113 -8.75 -19.31 -15.74
CA LYS A 113 -9.87 -19.76 -16.56
C LYS A 113 -11.06 -18.85 -16.27
N ALA A 114 -11.64 -18.23 -17.28
CA ALA A 114 -12.92 -17.55 -17.15
C ALA A 114 -13.95 -18.58 -16.66
N GLY A 115 -14.49 -18.36 -15.46
CA GLY A 115 -15.59 -19.13 -14.89
C GLY A 115 -16.92 -18.64 -15.43
#